data_AF-A0A7S1CCF1-F1
#
_entry.id   AF-A0A7S1CCF1-F1
#
_cell.length_a   1.000
_cell.length_b   1.000
_cell.length_c   1.000
_cell.angle_alpha   90.00
_cell.angle_beta   90.00
_cell.angle_gamma   90.00
#
_symmetry.space_group_name_H-M   'P 1'
#
loop_
_entity.id
_entity.type
_entity.pdbx_description
1 polymer ?
#
loop_
_entity_poly.entity_id
_entity_poly.type
_entity_poly.pdbx_seq_one_letter_code
_entity_poly.pdbx_strand_id
1 'polypeptide(L)'
;MRTRAHMCADARAIFAEFVADDAPQQINIRSSVRRALDARLSRGDDDRDGINHDLFAEAQEEIYLLMEKDNFARFKKSDQFAGLLRDVGAYNTAADDGGGGDGGEGG
;
A
#
# COMPACT_ATOMS: atom_id res chain seq x y z
N MET A 1 13.85 18.09 -14.89
CA MET A 1 15.00 17.49 -14.19
C MET A 1 14.76 17.67 -12.69
N ARG A 2 14.56 16.60 -11.91
CA ARG A 2 14.41 16.71 -10.45
C ARG A 2 15.79 17.07 -9.86
N THR A 3 15.85 18.12 -9.04
CA THR A 3 17.09 18.57 -8.40
C THR A 3 17.21 17.97 -7.00
N ARG A 4 18.42 17.99 -6.42
CA ARG A 4 18.62 17.56 -5.02
C ARG A 4 17.77 18.38 -4.04
N ALA A 5 17.62 19.68 -4.30
CA ALA A 5 16.76 20.55 -3.50
C ALA A 5 15.29 20.07 -3.52
N HIS A 6 14.76 19.69 -4.68
CA HIS A 6 13.40 19.11 -4.76
C HIS A 6 13.30 17.80 -3.96
N MET A 7 14.32 16.94 -4.03
CA MET A 7 14.34 15.69 -3.27
C MET A 7 14.37 15.93 -1.76
N CYS A 8 15.14 16.92 -1.28
CA CYS A 8 15.17 17.28 0.13
C CYS A 8 13.83 17.86 0.59
N ALA A 9 13.20 18.70 -0.23
CA ALA A 9 11.86 19.22 0.03
C ALA A 9 10.81 18.09 0.07
N ASP A 10 10.81 17.19 -0.90
CA ASP A 10 9.91 16.03 -0.97
C ASP A 10 10.11 15.13 0.28
N ALA A 11 11.35 14.86 0.67
CA ALA A 11 11.65 14.05 1.86
C ALA A 11 11.12 14.68 3.15
N ARG A 12 11.28 16.00 3.32
CA ARG A 12 10.76 16.73 4.48
C ARG A 12 9.23 16.76 4.49
N ALA A 13 8.60 16.92 3.33
CA ALA A 13 7.14 16.89 3.20
C ALA A 13 6.58 15.51 3.59
N ILE A 14 7.17 14.42 3.07
CA ILE A 14 6.79 13.05 3.42
C ILE A 14 6.95 12.81 4.94
N PHE A 15 8.06 13.28 5.52
CA PHE A 15 8.29 13.11 6.95
C PHE A 15 7.24 13.85 7.80
N ALA A 16 6.93 15.10 7.46
CA ALA A 16 5.96 15.91 8.20
C ALA A 16 4.53 15.37 8.06
N GLU A 17 4.16 14.84 6.90
CA GLU A 17 2.79 14.38 6.64
C GLU A 17 2.51 12.99 7.22
N PHE A 18 3.51 12.10 7.22
CA PHE A 18 3.31 10.68 7.51
C PHE A 18 4.17 10.13 8.66
N VAL A 19 5.32 10.72 9.00
CA VAL A 19 6.30 10.08 9.90
C VAL A 19 6.43 10.77 11.26
N ALA A 20 6.34 12.09 11.31
CA ALA A 20 6.51 12.89 12.53
C ALA A 20 5.54 12.45 13.65
N ASP A 21 5.91 12.71 14.91
CA ASP A 21 5.12 12.29 16.07
C ASP A 21 3.72 12.93 16.09
N ASP A 22 3.60 14.12 15.53
CA ASP A 22 2.39 14.91 15.35
C ASP A 22 1.87 14.92 13.90
N ALA A 23 2.35 14.00 13.06
CA ALA A 23 1.95 13.92 11.67
C ALA A 23 0.43 13.67 11.53
N PRO A 24 -0.27 14.42 10.66
CA PRO A 24 -1.73 14.31 10.51
C PRO A 24 -2.16 12.94 9.96
N GLN A 25 -1.30 12.30 9.16
CA GLN A 25 -1.53 10.98 8.58
C GLN A 25 -0.46 9.99 9.05
N GLN A 26 -0.13 10.05 10.35
CA GLN A 26 0.94 9.23 10.92
C GLN A 26 0.78 7.74 10.59
N ILE A 27 1.81 7.17 9.96
CA ILE A 27 1.85 5.76 9.60
C ILE A 27 2.31 4.89 10.78
N ASN A 28 1.84 3.65 10.83
CA ASN A 28 2.20 2.70 11.87
C ASN A 28 3.56 2.04 11.57
N ILE A 29 4.64 2.65 12.07
CA ILE A 29 6.01 2.15 11.98
C ILE A 29 6.68 2.14 13.36
N ARG A 30 7.74 1.34 13.53
CA ARG A 30 8.49 1.29 14.79
C ARG A 30 9.11 2.64 15.14
N SER A 31 9.13 2.95 16.44
CA SER A 31 9.76 4.18 16.97
C SER A 31 11.25 4.27 16.65
N SER A 32 11.95 3.14 16.51
CA SER A 32 13.36 3.09 16.11
C SER A 32 13.58 3.65 14.70
N VAL A 33 12.72 3.27 13.75
CA VAL A 33 12.79 3.71 12.34
C VAL A 33 12.54 5.21 12.25
N ARG A 34 11.51 5.69 12.95
CA ARG A 34 11.18 7.11 13.04
C ARG A 34 12.32 7.96 13.58
N ARG A 35 12.94 7.54 14.69
CA ARG A 35 14.10 8.25 15.27
C ARG A 35 15.30 8.25 14.34
N ALA A 36 15.51 7.17 13.58
CA ALA A 36 16.59 7.11 12.60
C ALA A 36 16.34 8.09 11.43
N LEU A 37 15.10 8.21 10.95
CA LEU A 37 14.70 9.17 9.93
C LEU A 37 14.89 10.63 10.40
N ASP A 38 14.45 10.94 11.62
CA ASP A 38 14.60 12.27 12.23
C ASP A 38 16.09 12.66 12.35
N ALA A 39 16.91 11.73 12.82
CA ALA A 39 18.35 11.92 12.94
C ALA A 39 19.04 12.12 11.58
N ARG A 40 18.55 11.48 10.50
CA ARG A 40 19.07 11.66 9.15
C ARG A 40 18.66 12.99 8.53
N LEU A 41 17.39 13.40 8.68
CA LEU A 41 16.88 14.68 8.17
C LEU A 41 17.51 15.91 8.87
N SER A 42 18.00 15.72 10.10
CA SER A 42 18.69 16.75 10.88
C SER A 42 20.13 17.02 10.43
N ARG A 43 20.73 16.18 9.56
CA ARG A 43 22.13 16.33 9.10
C ARG A 43 22.34 17.42 8.04
N GLY A 44 21.25 18.00 7.52
CA GLY A 44 21.28 19.06 6.53
C GLY A 44 21.25 18.57 5.08
N ASP A 45 20.84 19.44 4.17
CA ASP A 45 20.58 19.09 2.76
C ASP A 45 21.85 18.82 1.94
N ASP A 46 23.02 19.23 2.44
CA ASP A 46 24.31 18.98 1.78
C ASP A 46 24.88 17.58 2.09
N ASP A 47 24.40 16.93 3.15
CA ASP A 47 24.82 15.57 3.52
C ASP A 47 24.13 14.53 2.61
N ARG A 48 24.91 13.99 1.67
CA ARG A 48 24.47 12.95 0.71
C ARG A 48 24.10 11.64 1.40
N ASP A 49 24.66 11.37 2.57
CA ASP A 49 24.36 10.18 3.37
C ASP A 49 23.15 10.39 4.30
N GLY A 50 22.78 11.66 4.55
CA GLY A 50 21.56 12.06 5.25
C GLY A 50 20.31 11.85 4.40
N ILE A 51 20.13 12.68 3.37
CA ILE A 51 18.99 12.59 2.44
C ILE A 51 19.43 11.93 1.14
N ASN A 52 18.98 10.68 0.96
CA ASN A 52 19.21 9.85 -0.21
C ASN A 52 17.93 9.10 -0.62
N HIS A 53 17.99 8.34 -1.72
CA HIS A 53 16.82 7.67 -2.31
C HIS A 53 16.28 6.54 -1.43
N ASP A 54 17.12 5.99 -0.56
CA ASP A 54 16.80 4.88 0.31
C ASP A 54 16.40 5.34 1.72
N LEU A 55 16.26 6.65 1.94
CA LEU A 55 15.97 7.24 3.25
C LEU A 55 14.78 6.54 3.92
N PHE A 56 13.70 6.29 3.16
CA PHE A 56 12.47 5.68 3.66
C PHE A 56 12.34 4.18 3.37
N ALA A 57 13.38 3.50 2.87
CA ALA A 57 13.27 2.11 2.42
C ALA A 57 12.76 1.17 3.54
N GLU A 58 13.31 1.30 4.75
CA GLU A 58 12.88 0.50 5.91
C GLU A 58 11.44 0.79 6.32
N ALA A 59 11.04 2.07 6.37
CA ALA A 59 9.67 2.47 6.70
C ALA A 59 8.66 1.98 5.65
N GLN A 60 9.04 2.04 4.36
CA GLN A 60 8.22 1.55 3.26
C GLN A 60 8.03 0.04 3.33
N GLU A 61 9.06 -0.72 3.68
CA GLU A 61 8.97 -2.17 3.87
C GLU A 61 8.01 -2.54 5.02
N GLU A 62 8.10 -1.85 6.16
CA GLU A 62 7.19 -2.09 7.29
C GLU A 62 5.72 -1.85 6.90
N ILE A 63 5.45 -0.75 6.20
CA ILE A 63 4.09 -0.43 5.74
C ILE A 63 3.61 -1.41 4.68
N TYR A 64 4.47 -1.83 3.75
CA TYR A 64 4.11 -2.82 2.75
C TYR A 64 3.69 -4.14 3.40
N LEU A 65 4.48 -4.63 4.37
CA LEU A 65 4.16 -5.86 5.10
C LEU A 65 2.88 -5.73 5.94
N LEU A 66 2.63 -4.56 6.53
CA LEU A 66 1.40 -4.28 7.26
C LEU A 66 0.18 -4.30 6.33
N MET A 67 0.29 -3.64 5.18
CA MET A 67 -0.75 -3.65 4.16
C MET A 67 -1.03 -5.05 3.63
N GLU A 68 0.01 -5.84 3.34
CA GLU A 68 -0.12 -7.20 2.84
C GLU A 68 -0.89 -8.09 3.84
N LYS A 69 -0.53 -8.00 5.13
CA LYS A 69 -1.08 -8.87 6.17
C LYS A 69 -2.52 -8.53 6.56
N ASP A 70 -2.87 -7.26 6.63
CA ASP A 70 -4.20 -6.83 7.07
C ASP A 70 -5.08 -6.32 5.92
N ASN A 71 -4.68 -5.20 5.31
CA ASN A 71 -5.50 -4.49 4.32
C ASN A 71 -5.76 -5.34 3.07
N PHE A 72 -4.72 -5.95 2.50
CA PHE A 72 -4.82 -6.75 1.28
C PHE A 72 -5.58 -8.07 1.53
N ALA A 73 -5.36 -8.70 2.68
CA ALA A 73 -6.10 -9.89 3.08
C ALA A 73 -7.61 -9.61 3.22
N ARG A 74 -7.99 -8.45 3.77
CA ARG A 74 -9.39 -8.01 3.87
C ARG A 74 -9.95 -7.59 2.51
N PHE A 75 -9.18 -6.84 1.72
CA PHE A 75 -9.57 -6.39 0.38
C PHE A 75 -9.94 -7.56 -0.53
N LYS A 76 -9.13 -8.64 -0.55
CA LYS A 76 -9.42 -9.86 -1.32
C LYS A 76 -10.75 -10.54 -0.95
N LYS A 77 -11.25 -10.32 0.28
CA LYS A 77 -12.53 -10.87 0.76
C LYS A 77 -13.69 -9.89 0.63
N SER A 78 -13.43 -8.67 0.19
CA SER A 78 -14.43 -7.61 0.08
C SER A 78 -15.23 -7.71 -1.22
N ASP A 79 -16.44 -7.16 -1.21
CA ASP A 79 -17.30 -7.07 -2.39
C ASP A 79 -16.68 -6.23 -3.51
N GLN A 80 -15.78 -5.30 -3.18
CA GLN A 80 -15.06 -4.48 -4.16
C GLN A 80 -14.14 -5.34 -5.03
N PHE A 81 -13.40 -6.26 -4.40
CA PHE A 81 -12.54 -7.19 -5.14
C PHE A 81 -13.36 -8.21 -5.92
N ALA A 82 -14.47 -8.70 -5.35
CA ALA A 82 -15.40 -9.57 -6.09
C ALA A 82 -16.02 -8.85 -7.31
N GLY A 83 -16.35 -7.56 -7.18
CA GLY A 83 -16.79 -6.71 -8.29
C GLY A 83 -15.74 -6.57 -9.37
N LEU A 84 -14.51 -6.20 -8.99
CA LEU A 84 -13.38 -6.11 -9.91
C LEU A 84 -13.18 -7.42 -10.69
N LEU A 85 -13.25 -8.56 -10.02
CA LEU A 85 -13.08 -9.87 -10.66
C LEU A 85 -14.19 -10.20 -11.68
N ARG A 86 -15.43 -9.77 -11.43
CA ARG A 86 -16.53 -9.87 -12.40
C ARG A 86 -16.28 -8.96 -13.59
N ASP A 87 -15.90 -7.70 -13.35
CA ASP A 87 -15.68 -6.70 -14.40
C ASP A 87 -14.51 -7.05 -15.32
N VAL A 88 -13.45 -7.66 -14.77
CA VAL A 88 -12.27 -8.12 -15.52
C VAL A 88 -12.56 -9.43 -16.28
N GLY A 89 -13.71 -10.08 -16.03
CA GLY A 89 -14.10 -11.32 -16.71
C GLY A 89 -13.25 -12.55 -16.34
N ALA A 90 -12.40 -12.43 -15.31
CA ALA A 90 -11.47 -13.47 -14.89
C ALA A 90 -12.18 -14.73 -14.33
N TYR A 91 -13.45 -14.60 -13.97
CA TYR A 91 -14.32 -15.69 -13.55
C TYR A 91 -15.69 -15.59 -14.22
N ASN A 92 -15.72 -15.49 -15.55
CA ASN A 92 -16.90 -15.94 -16.28
C ASN A 92 -16.92 -17.48 -16.14
N THR A 93 -17.42 -17.99 -15.01
CA THR A 93 -17.86 -19.38 -14.94
C THR A 93 -19.00 -19.52 -15.94
N ALA A 94 -18.65 -19.95 -17.15
CA ALA A 94 -19.55 -20.66 -18.04
C ALA A 94 -19.94 -21.98 -17.36
N ALA A 95 -20.80 -21.87 -16.34
CA ALA A 95 -21.36 -22.96 -15.57
C ALA A 95 -22.63 -22.46 -14.86
N ASP A 96 -23.63 -22.02 -15.63
CA ASP A 96 -25.03 -22.05 -15.18
C ASP A 96 -26.01 -22.53 -16.27
N ASP A 97 -25.51 -22.89 -17.45
CA ASP A 97 -26.26 -23.51 -18.53
C ASP A 97 -26.18 -25.04 -18.42
N GLY A 98 -26.88 -25.60 -17.43
CA GLY A 98 -26.93 -27.06 -17.27
C GLY A 98 -27.85 -27.61 -16.18
N GLY A 99 -29.17 -27.60 -16.43
CA GLY A 99 -30.02 -28.74 -16.06
C GLY A 99 -31.22 -28.47 -15.15
N GLY A 100 -32.42 -28.45 -15.74
CA GLY A 100 -33.68 -28.51 -14.99
C GLY A 100 -34.91 -28.61 -15.89
N GLY A 101 -35.03 -29.70 -16.65
CA GLY A 101 -36.23 -29.96 -17.45
C GLY A 101 -36.16 -31.21 -18.32
N ASP A 102 -36.10 -32.38 -17.70
CA ASP A 102 -36.51 -33.64 -18.35
C ASP A 102 -37.22 -34.55 -17.33
N GLY A 103 -38.33 -35.14 -17.76
CA GLY A 103 -39.01 -36.25 -17.09
C GLY A 103 -40.51 -36.06 -16.83
N GLY A 104 -41.36 -36.56 -17.74
CA GLY A 104 -42.72 -36.95 -17.38
C GLY A 104 -43.76 -37.14 -18.49
N GLU A 105 -43.51 -37.97 -19.51
CA GLU A 105 -44.62 -38.67 -20.22
C GLU A 105 -44.91 -40.01 -19.51
N GLY A 106 -46.19 -40.33 -19.30
CA GLY A 106 -46.64 -41.68 -18.90
C GLY A 106 -47.91 -41.70 -18.04
N GLY A 107 -49.07 -41.73 -18.70
CA GLY A 107 -50.39 -41.97 -18.09
C GLY A 107 -51.52 -41.71 -19.06
#